data_AF-A0A1M7QUK9-F1
#
_entry.id   AF-A0A1M7QUK9-F1
#
_cell.length_a   1.000
_cell.length_b   1.000
_cell.length_c   1.000
_cell.angle_alpha   90.00
_cell.angle_beta   90.00
_cell.angle_gamma   90.00
#
_symmetry.space_group_name_H-M   'P 1'
#
loop_
_entity.id
_entity.type
_entity.pdbx_description
1 polymer ?
#
loop_
_entity_poly.entity_id
_entity_poly.type
_entity_poly.pdbx_seq_one_letter_code
_entity_poly.pdbx_strand_id
1 'polypeptide(L)'
;MLFVYILFGFFLGLNVLFYSYLKINKTNFLFIPPIIVFLLAILCTGYGLLSTDNGWEGMTYGIIGFGIVLSSIIGVALVPVLYKYNTNSLDKKIKRYTMIILGVCFILCFIFVWFPGLISF
;
A
#
# COMPACT_ATOMS: atom_id res chain seq x y z
N MET A 1 14.26 0.86 -12.39
CA MET A 1 13.28 -0.23 -12.13
C MET A 1 13.08 -0.53 -10.66
N LEU A 2 14.13 -0.79 -9.87
CA LEU A 2 14.01 -1.10 -8.43
C LEU A 2 13.14 -0.10 -7.65
N PHE A 3 13.40 1.21 -7.81
CA PHE A 3 12.59 2.27 -7.19
C PHE A 3 11.10 2.21 -7.57
N VAL A 4 10.79 1.85 -8.82
CA VAL A 4 9.40 1.75 -9.32
C VAL A 4 8.68 0.57 -8.67
N TYR A 5 9.36 -0.56 -8.44
CA TYR A 5 8.79 -1.70 -7.71
C TYR A 5 8.52 -1.38 -6.23
N ILE A 6 9.41 -0.62 -5.58
CA ILE A 6 9.18 -0.13 -4.21
C ILE A 6 7.95 0.79 -4.18
N LEU A 7 7.87 1.75 -5.10
CA LEU A 7 6.72 2.65 -5.21
C LEU A 7 5.42 1.89 -5.48
N PHE A 8 5.46 0.89 -6.35
CA PHE A 8 4.32 0.04 -6.64
C PHE A 8 3.81 -0.67 -5.38
N GLY A 9 4.71 -1.34 -4.65
CA GLY A 9 4.36 -1.98 -3.38
C GLY A 9 3.86 -0.98 -2.33
N PHE A 10 4.46 0.21 -2.26
CA PHE A 10 4.06 1.27 -1.35
C PHE A 10 2.64 1.79 -1.62
N PHE A 11 2.32 2.09 -2.89
CA PHE A 11 0.97 2.53 -3.26
C PHE A 11 -0.06 1.42 -3.11
N LEU A 12 0.30 0.17 -3.37
CA LEU A 12 -0.55 -0.99 -3.12
C LEU A 12 -0.92 -1.05 -1.63
N GLY A 13 0.08 -0.98 -0.76
CA GLY A 13 -0.13 -1.02 0.68
C GLY A 13 -0.92 0.19 1.20
N LEU A 14 -0.66 1.41 0.70
CA LEU A 14 -1.44 2.60 1.04
C LEU A 14 -2.91 2.49 0.64
N ASN A 15 -3.22 1.93 -0.53
CA ASN A 15 -4.60 1.73 -0.97
C ASN A 15 -5.34 0.77 -0.03
N VAL A 16 -4.71 -0.35 0.32
CA VAL A 16 -5.28 -1.34 1.26
C VAL A 16 -5.43 -0.72 2.66
N LEU A 17 -4.46 0.05 3.11
CA LEU A 17 -4.48 0.76 4.38
C LEU A 17 -5.68 1.72 4.45
N PHE A 18 -5.81 2.60 3.45
CA PHE A 18 -6.84 3.62 3.42
C PHE A 18 -8.24 3.02 3.30
N TYR A 19 -8.41 2.00 2.45
CA TYR A 19 -9.65 1.25 2.35
C TYR A 19 -10.03 0.58 3.68
N SER A 20 -9.06 -0.03 4.34
CA SER A 20 -9.25 -0.68 5.64
C SER A 20 -9.67 0.32 6.71
N TYR A 21 -9.07 1.52 6.76
CA TYR A 21 -9.50 2.59 7.67
C TYR A 21 -10.95 3.02 7.43
N LEU A 22 -11.36 3.17 6.16
CA LEU A 22 -12.72 3.55 5.81
C LEU A 22 -13.75 2.47 6.17
N LYS A 23 -13.40 1.21 5.97
CA LYS A 23 -14.30 0.09 6.24
C LYS A 23 -14.42 -0.21 7.74
N ILE A 24 -13.32 -0.12 8.48
CA ILE A 24 -13.29 -0.54 9.87
C ILE A 24 -13.95 0.49 10.79
N ASN A 25 -13.96 1.79 10.44
CA ASN A 25 -14.68 2.96 11.01
C ASN A 25 -15.09 2.97 12.50
N LYS A 26 -14.44 2.14 13.32
CA LYS A 26 -14.62 1.98 14.76
C LYS A 26 -13.31 2.44 15.39
N THR A 27 -13.40 3.51 16.15
CA THR A 27 -12.30 4.18 16.86
C THR A 27 -11.45 3.25 17.72
N ASN A 28 -12.00 2.10 18.15
CA ASN A 28 -11.27 1.12 18.98
C ASN A 28 -10.32 0.21 18.18
N PHE A 29 -10.37 0.21 16.84
CA PHE A 29 -9.66 -0.75 16.01
C PHE A 29 -8.70 -0.11 14.99
N LEU A 30 -8.14 1.07 15.31
CA LEU A 30 -7.23 1.81 14.44
C LEU A 30 -5.89 1.11 14.15
N PHE A 31 -5.52 0.11 14.95
CA PHE A 31 -4.34 -0.74 14.72
C PHE A 31 -4.60 -1.91 13.75
N ILE A 32 -5.85 -2.26 13.47
CA ILE A 32 -6.16 -3.36 12.55
C ILE A 32 -5.71 -3.06 11.11
N PRO A 33 -5.96 -1.86 10.53
CA PRO A 33 -5.57 -1.56 9.15
C PRO A 33 -4.07 -1.73 8.88
N PRO A 34 -3.14 -1.20 9.70
CA PRO A 34 -1.71 -1.45 9.50
C PRO A 34 -1.32 -2.93 9.62
N ILE A 35 -1.94 -3.69 10.52
CA ILE A 35 -1.69 -5.13 10.69
C ILE A 35 -2.09 -5.91 9.43
N ILE A 36 -3.23 -5.60 8.82
CA ILE A 36 -3.68 -6.22 7.57
C ILE A 36 -2.65 -6.00 6.45
N VAL A 37 -2.17 -4.76 6.33
CA VAL A 37 -1.17 -4.40 5.30
C VAL A 37 0.18 -5.08 5.58
N PHE A 38 0.55 -5.23 6.84
CA PHE A 38 1.76 -5.97 7.21
C PHE A 38 1.64 -7.46 6.85
N LEU A 39 0.49 -8.09 7.13
CA LEU A 39 0.23 -9.47 6.71
C LEU A 39 0.31 -9.63 5.19
N LEU A 40 -0.21 -8.66 4.44
CA LEU A 40 -0.15 -8.65 2.98
C LEU A 40 1.31 -8.64 2.48
N ALA A 41 2.20 -7.89 3.15
CA ALA A 41 3.62 -7.88 2.81
C ALA A 41 4.29 -9.25 3.05
N ILE A 42 3.93 -9.92 4.16
CA ILE A 42 4.43 -11.28 4.45
C ILE A 42 3.95 -12.26 3.39
N LEU A 43 2.68 -12.22 3.01
CA LEU A 43 2.13 -13.08 1.97
C LEU A 43 2.79 -12.83 0.62
N CYS A 44 3.00 -11.56 0.25
CA CYS A 44 3.67 -11.19 -1.00
C CYS A 44 5.12 -11.69 -1.04
N THR A 45 5.87 -11.48 0.04
CA THR A 45 7.28 -11.91 0.15
C THR A 45 7.38 -13.44 0.21
N GLY A 46 6.50 -14.09 0.97
CA GLY A 46 6.43 -15.54 1.10
C GLY A 46 6.07 -16.21 -0.22
N TYR A 47 5.16 -15.62 -0.99
CA TYR A 47 4.85 -16.08 -2.35
C TYR A 47 6.08 -16.04 -3.26
N GLY A 48 6.84 -14.94 -3.22
CA GLY A 48 8.10 -14.82 -3.97
C GLY A 48 9.19 -15.81 -3.55
N LEU A 49 9.17 -16.27 -2.30
CA LEU A 49 10.10 -17.28 -1.80
C LEU A 49 9.69 -18.71 -2.17
N LEU A 50 8.39 -19.00 -2.17
CA LEU A 50 7.86 -20.36 -2.30
C LEU A 50 7.43 -20.75 -3.71
N SER A 51 7.03 -19.77 -4.54
CA SER A 51 6.40 -20.03 -5.84
C SER A 51 7.26 -19.59 -7.02
N THR A 52 8.52 -19.22 -6.77
CA THR A 52 9.39 -18.67 -7.81
C THR A 52 10.72 -19.41 -7.85
N ASP A 53 10.97 -20.12 -8.95
CA ASP A 53 12.17 -20.95 -9.14
C ASP A 53 13.40 -20.12 -9.52
N ASN A 54 13.19 -18.89 -10.01
CA ASN A 54 14.24 -17.95 -10.41
C ASN A 54 14.47 -16.89 -9.32
N GLY A 55 15.71 -16.81 -8.81
CA GLY A 55 16.07 -15.87 -7.74
C GLY A 55 15.80 -14.39 -8.05
N TRP A 56 15.79 -14.00 -9.33
CA TRP A 56 15.46 -12.63 -9.77
C TRP A 56 13.99 -12.24 -9.57
N GLU A 57 13.08 -13.16 -9.88
CA GLU A 57 11.65 -12.92 -9.74
C GLU A 57 11.27 -12.91 -8.25
N GLY A 58 11.81 -13.85 -7.46
CA GLY A 58 11.64 -13.87 -6.00
C GLY A 58 12.14 -12.59 -5.32
N MET A 59 13.28 -12.05 -5.75
CA MET A 59 13.79 -10.77 -5.26
C MET A 59 12.84 -9.61 -5.56
N THR A 60 12.15 -9.63 -6.71
CA THR A 60 11.17 -8.60 -7.08
C THR A 60 9.98 -8.58 -6.13
N TYR A 61 9.44 -9.74 -5.77
CA TYR A 61 8.39 -9.85 -4.76
C TYR A 61 8.84 -9.37 -3.38
N GLY A 62 10.10 -9.62 -2.99
CA GLY A 62 10.68 -9.07 -1.76
C GLY A 62 10.77 -7.55 -1.78
N ILE A 63 11.18 -6.96 -2.91
CA ILE A 63 11.26 -5.50 -3.10
C ILE A 63 9.86 -4.86 -3.05
N ILE A 64 8.87 -5.48 -3.68
CA ILE A 64 7.46 -5.04 -3.61
C ILE A 64 6.94 -5.16 -2.17
N GLY A 65 7.20 -6.30 -1.52
CA GLY A 65 6.85 -6.54 -0.12
C GLY A 65 7.42 -5.47 0.81
N PHE A 66 8.67 -5.07 0.60
CA PHE A 66 9.29 -3.96 1.35
C PHE A 66 8.53 -2.64 1.20
N GLY A 67 8.10 -2.31 -0.02
CA GLY A 67 7.22 -1.15 -0.26
C GLY A 67 5.91 -1.24 0.52
N ILE A 68 5.28 -2.42 0.57
CA ILE A 68 4.06 -2.65 1.35
C ILE A 68 4.32 -2.45 2.84
N VAL A 69 5.43 -2.96 3.39
CA VAL A 69 5.82 -2.75 4.80
C VAL A 69 5.96 -1.27 5.14
N LEU A 70 6.62 -0.49 4.27
CA LEU A 70 6.76 0.96 4.45
C LEU A 70 5.40 1.65 4.65
N SER A 71 4.39 1.27 3.86
CA SER A 71 3.05 1.84 4.01
C SER A 71 2.38 1.46 5.34
N SER A 72 2.63 0.25 5.86
CA SER A 72 2.15 -0.18 7.18
C SER A 72 2.81 0.61 8.31
N ILE A 73 4.12 0.85 8.24
CA ILE A 73 4.86 1.67 9.22
C ILE A 73 4.26 3.09 9.28
N ILE A 74 4.02 3.70 8.11
CA ILE A 74 3.36 5.02 8.03
C ILE A 74 1.95 4.95 8.64
N GLY A 75 1.20 3.88 8.35
CA GLY A 75 -0.10 3.63 8.94
C GLY A 75 -0.08 3.64 10.47
N VAL A 76 0.85 2.89 11.07
CA VAL A 76 1.04 2.87 12.54
C VAL A 76 1.41 4.24 13.08
N ALA A 77 2.34 4.95 12.41
CA ALA A 77 2.76 6.29 12.81
C ALA A 77 1.62 7.31 12.77
N LEU A 78 0.64 7.12 11.88
CA LEU A 78 -0.55 7.97 11.75
C LEU A 78 -1.66 7.64 12.77
N VAL A 79 -1.63 6.47 13.42
CA VAL A 79 -2.63 6.10 14.45
C VAL A 79 -2.81 7.15 15.55
N PRO A 80 -1.75 7.66 16.24
CA PRO A 80 -1.94 8.67 17.29
C PRO A 80 -2.56 9.97 16.76
N VAL A 81 -2.25 10.35 15.51
CA VAL A 81 -2.84 11.52 14.85
C VAL A 81 -4.32 11.28 14.57
N LEU A 82 -4.67 10.11 14.02
CA LEU A 82 -6.05 9.70 13.74
C LEU A 82 -6.88 9.43 14.99
N TYR A 83 -6.25 9.14 16.13
CA TYR A 83 -6.95 9.01 17.42
C TYR A 83 -7.30 10.39 17.99
N LYS A 84 -6.40 11.36 17.84
CA LYS A 84 -6.61 12.75 18.28
C LYS A 84 -7.62 13.50 17.42
N TYR A 85 -7.68 13.20 16.13
CA TYR A 85 -8.67 13.76 15.21
C TYR A 85 -9.88 12.83 15.08
N ASN A 86 -11.09 13.34 15.30
CA ASN A 86 -12.29 12.56 15.04
C ASN A 86 -12.40 12.27 13.52
N THR A 87 -11.97 11.10 13.07
CA THR A 87 -11.98 10.72 11.64
C THR A 87 -13.38 10.69 11.03
N ASN A 88 -14.43 10.76 11.85
CA ASN A 88 -15.81 10.98 11.39
C ASN A 88 -16.12 12.43 11.01
N SER A 89 -15.33 13.42 11.45
CA SER A 89 -15.48 14.82 11.02
C SER A 89 -14.80 15.13 9.69
N LEU A 90 -13.94 14.22 9.19
CA LEU A 90 -13.41 14.31 7.83
C LEU A 90 -14.56 14.24 6.83
N ASP A 91 -14.74 15.33 6.09
CA ASP A 91 -15.79 15.46 5.07
C ASP A 91 -15.77 14.25 4.12
N LYS A 92 -16.95 13.71 3.86
CA LYS A 92 -17.19 12.62 2.92
C LYS A 92 -16.59 12.92 1.55
N LYS A 93 -16.55 14.20 1.14
CA LYS A 93 -15.87 14.64 -0.09
C LYS A 93 -14.37 14.39 -0.05
N ILE A 94 -13.70 14.77 1.05
CA ILE A 94 -12.25 14.59 1.21
C ILE A 94 -11.89 13.11 1.15
N LYS A 95 -12.65 12.24 1.84
CA LYS A 95 -12.47 10.78 1.80
C LYS A 95 -12.60 10.21 0.38
N ARG A 96 -13.56 10.73 -0.40
CA ARG A 96 -13.78 10.32 -1.79
C ARG A 96 -12.63 10.75 -2.69
N TYR A 97 -12.17 12.00 -2.60
CA TYR A 97 -11.05 12.50 -3.41
C TYR A 97 -9.75 11.78 -3.08
N THR A 98 -9.47 11.51 -1.80
CA THR A 98 -8.26 10.76 -1.42
C THR A 98 -8.27 9.35 -2.00
N MET A 99 -9.39 8.62 -1.98
CA MET A 99 -9.47 7.31 -2.65
C MET A 99 -9.27 7.39 -4.16
N ILE A 100 -9.85 8.40 -4.83
CA ILE A 100 -9.67 8.56 -6.27
C ILE A 100 -8.20 8.84 -6.60
N ILE A 101 -7.56 9.76 -5.88
CA ILE A 101 -6.15 10.12 -6.10
C ILE A 101 -5.23 8.92 -5.83
N LEU A 102 -5.42 8.20 -4.72
CA LEU A 102 -4.66 6.98 -4.40
C LEU A 102 -4.82 5.88 -5.46
N GLY A 103 -6.04 5.70 -5.97
CA GLY A 103 -6.33 4.76 -7.05
C GLY A 103 -5.66 5.16 -8.36
N VAL A 104 -5.72 6.44 -8.74
CA VAL A 104 -5.05 6.96 -9.94
C VAL A 104 -3.53 6.81 -9.83
N CYS A 105 -2.92 7.16 -8.69
CA CYS A 105 -1.50 6.98 -8.44
C CYS A 105 -1.07 5.51 -8.56
N PHE A 106 -1.91 4.58 -8.07
CA PHE A 106 -1.66 3.15 -8.20
C PHE A 106 -1.73 2.68 -9.66
N ILE A 107 -2.76 3.11 -10.41
CA ILE A 107 -2.89 2.78 -11.84
C ILE A 107 -1.70 3.31 -12.63
N LEU A 108 -1.24 4.54 -12.35
CA LEU A 108 -0.04 5.09 -12.98
C LEU A 108 1.17 4.20 -12.68
N CYS A 109 1.42 3.87 -11.41
CA CYS A 109 2.53 2.97 -11.04
C CYS A 109 2.44 1.60 -11.73
N PHE A 110 1.23 1.05 -11.86
CA PHE A 110 1.01 -0.21 -12.57
C PHE A 110 1.43 -0.12 -14.04
N ILE A 111 1.04 0.97 -14.72
CA ILE A 111 1.43 1.22 -16.12
C ILE A 111 2.96 1.34 -16.24
N PHE A 112 3.62 2.06 -15.32
CA PHE A 112 5.08 2.20 -15.31
C PHE A 112 5.82 0.87 -15.11
N VAL A 113 5.26 -0.04 -14.31
CA VAL A 113 5.86 -1.37 -14.07
C VAL A 113 5.69 -2.29 -15.28
N TRP A 114 4.49 -2.32 -15.87
CA TRP A 114 4.16 -3.28 -16.93
C TRP A 114 4.48 -2.81 -18.35
N PHE A 115 4.54 -1.50 -18.58
CA PHE A 115 4.81 -0.91 -19.90
C PHE A 115 5.97 0.08 -19.84
N PRO A 116 7.19 -0.37 -19.48
CA PRO A 116 8.34 0.51 -19.36
C PRO A 116 8.75 1.17 -20.69
N GLY A 117 8.38 0.58 -21.83
CA GLY A 117 8.66 1.11 -23.18
C GLY A 117 7.83 2.34 -23.59
N LEU A 118 6.80 2.73 -22.82
CA LEU A 118 6.04 3.98 -23.07
C LEU A 118 6.81 5.25 -22.65
N ILE A 119 7.96 5.11 -21.98
CA ILE A 119 8.67 6.22 -21.32
C ILE A 119 10.08 6.44 -21.91
N SER A 120 10.53 5.59 -22.84
CA SER A 120 11.77 5.82 -23.58
C SER A 120 11.53 6.92 -24.64
N PHE A 121 11.77 8.17 -24.25
CA PHE A 121 12.14 9.27 -25.14
C PHE A 121 13.66 9.32 -25.31
#